data_AF-A0A944DZ95-F1
#
_entry.id   AF-A0A944DZ95-F1
#
_cell.length_a   1.000
_cell.length_b   1.000
_cell.length_c   1.000
_cell.angle_alpha   90.00
_cell.angle_beta   90.00
_cell.angle_gamma   90.00
#
_symmetry.space_group_name_H-M   'P 1'
#
loop_
_entity.id
_entity.type
_entity.pdbx_description
1 polymer ?
#
loop_
_entity_poly.entity_id
_entity_poly.type
_entity_poly.pdbx_seq_one_letter_code
_entity_poly.pdbx_strand_id
1 'polypeptide(L)' 'MPDDLYQRYMRAYQDADEHTRGCAACQPNDHCPTGKPLHDRLARLQEAYNERLRQRRR' A
#
# COMPACT_ATOMS: atom_id res chain seq x y z
N MET A 1 9.16 -17.19 8.56
CA MET A 1 8.62 -16.86 7.22
C MET A 1 8.07 -15.45 7.30
N PRO A 2 8.47 -14.51 6.43
CA PRO A 2 7.78 -13.23 6.33
C PRO A 2 6.31 -13.53 6.07
N ASP A 3 5.45 -12.88 6.85
CA ASP A 3 4.02 -13.15 6.82
C ASP A 3 3.47 -12.86 5.42
N ASP A 4 2.59 -13.71 4.91
CA ASP A 4 1.98 -13.58 3.57
C ASP A 4 1.35 -12.19 3.39
N LEU A 5 0.81 -11.62 4.48
CA LEU A 5 0.27 -10.25 4.53
C LEU A 5 1.36 -9.18 4.33
N TYR A 6 2.52 -9.36 4.95
CA TYR A 6 3.65 -8.43 4.81
C TYR A 6 4.22 -8.46 3.38
N GLN A 7 4.32 -9.63 2.76
CA GLN A 7 4.74 -9.73 1.35
C GLN A 7 3.75 -9.06 0.40
N ARG A 8 2.43 -9.27 0.61
CA ARG A 8 1.38 -8.59 -0.17
C ARG A 8 1.42 -7.09 0.02
N TYR A 9 1.62 -6.62 1.25
CA TYR A 9 1.78 -5.20 1.59
C TYR A 9 2.99 -4.59 0.86
N MET A 10 4.17 -5.23 0.94
CA MET A 10 5.38 -4.76 0.26
C MET A 10 5.22 -4.72 -1.26
N ARG A 11 4.54 -5.72 -1.86
CA ARG A 11 4.24 -5.74 -3.29
C ARG A 11 3.34 -4.58 -3.71
N ALA A 12 2.29 -4.30 -2.94
CA ALA A 12 1.39 -3.17 -3.21
C ALA A 12 2.09 -1.82 -3.03
N TYR A 13 3.02 -1.73 -2.06
CA TYR A 13 3.85 -0.55 -1.87
C TYR A 13 4.77 -0.31 -3.07
N GLN A 14 5.44 -1.36 -3.56
CA GLN A 14 6.30 -1.25 -4.74
C GLN A 14 5.53 -0.80 -5.99
N ASP A 15 4.32 -1.33 -6.19
CA ASP A 15 3.46 -0.97 -7.32
C ASP A 15 3.05 0.53 -7.25
N ALA A 16 2.68 1.01 -6.05
CA ALA A 16 2.37 2.42 -5.82
C ALA A 16 3.60 3.34 -5.94
N ASP A 17 4.77 2.90 -5.47
CA ASP A 17 6.04 3.64 -5.55
C ASP A 17 6.53 3.75 -7.01
N GLU A 18 6.47 2.65 -7.77
CA GLU A 18 6.78 2.64 -9.20
C GLU A 18 5.83 3.57 -9.96
N HIS A 19 4.54 3.52 -9.63
CA HIS A 19 3.55 4.40 -10.24
C HIS A 19 3.80 5.88 -9.93
N THR A 20 4.06 6.24 -8.67
CA THR A 20 4.32 7.62 -8.27
C THR A 20 5.64 8.16 -8.83
N ARG A 21 6.66 7.33 -9.03
CA ARG A 21 7.89 7.72 -9.73
C ARG A 21 7.67 7.97 -11.23
N GLY A 22 6.82 7.18 -11.88
CA GLY A 22 6.55 7.28 -13.31
C GLY A 22 5.44 8.26 -13.69
N CYS A 23 4.62 8.67 -12.72
CA CYS A 23 3.42 9.45 -12.97
C CYS A 23 3.54 10.89 -12.47
N ALA A 24 3.85 11.82 -13.38
CA ALA A 24 3.89 13.25 -13.08
C ALA A 24 2.51 13.84 -12.67
N ALA A 25 1.43 13.15 -13.04
CA ALA A 25 0.06 13.53 -12.69
C ALA A 25 -0.34 13.08 -11.27
N CYS A 26 0.34 12.09 -10.71
CA CYS A 26 0.09 11.66 -9.34
C CYS A 26 0.84 12.61 -8.39
N GLN A 27 0.10 13.54 -7.80
CA GLN A 27 0.59 14.47 -6.78
C GLN A 27 0.31 13.89 -5.38
N PRO A 28 1.06 14.28 -4.34
CA PRO A 28 0.86 13.77 -2.97
C PRO A 28 -0.56 14.00 -2.43
N ASN A 29 -1.30 14.94 -3.01
CA ASN A 29 -2.69 15.24 -2.64
C ASN A 29 -3.71 14.91 -3.74
N ASP A 30 -3.24 14.49 -4.92
CA ASP A 30 -4.09 14.22 -6.08
C ASP A 30 -3.65 12.93 -6.75
N HIS A 31 -4.30 11.83 -6.36
CA HIS A 31 -4.04 10.53 -6.96
C HIS A 31 -4.71 10.49 -8.32
N CYS A 32 -3.89 10.33 -9.34
CA CYS A 32 -4.32 10.04 -10.68
C CYS A 32 -5.26 8.80 -10.72
N PRO A 33 -6.19 8.70 -11.68
CA PRO A 33 -7.21 7.64 -11.72
C PRO A 33 -6.62 6.24 -11.68
N THR A 34 -5.43 6.07 -12.25
CA THR A 34 -4.66 4.82 -12.28
C THR A 34 -3.95 4.52 -10.95
N GLY A 35 -3.48 5.55 -10.23
CA GLY A 35 -2.84 5.41 -8.93
C GLY A 35 -3.83 5.21 -7.79
N LYS A 36 -5.06 5.73 -7.91
CA LYS A 36 -6.13 5.60 -6.91
C LYS A 36 -6.40 4.14 -6.47
N PRO A 37 -6.57 3.15 -7.38
CA PRO A 37 -6.75 1.75 -6.97
C PRO A 37 -5.50 1.14 -6.31
N LEU A 38 -4.29 1.59 -6.68
CA LEU A 38 -3.04 1.13 -6.05
C LEU A 38 -2.95 1.62 -4.60
N HIS A 39 -3.26 2.89 -4.38
CA HIS A 39 -3.31 3.49 -3.05
C HIS A 39 -4.41 2.90 -2.17
N ASP A 40 -5.61 2.64 -2.71
CA ASP A 40 -6.70 1.99 -1.96
C ASP A 40 -6.29 0.58 -1.49
N ARG A 41 -5.66 -0.19 -2.39
CA ARG A 41 -5.14 -1.52 -2.07
C ARG A 41 -4.04 -1.47 -1.01
N LEU A 42 -3.11 -0.54 -1.14
CA LEU A 42 -2.04 -0.32 -0.16
C LEU A 42 -2.62 0.04 1.21
N ALA A 43 -3.59 0.97 1.26
CA ALA A 43 -4.24 1.41 2.49
C ALA A 43 -4.93 0.24 3.22
N ARG A 44 -5.67 -0.61 2.49
CA ARG A 44 -6.30 -1.82 3.08
C ARG A 44 -5.29 -2.79 3.66
N LEU A 45 -4.17 -3.03 2.95
CA LEU A 45 -3.13 -3.95 3.42
C LEU A 45 -2.38 -3.39 4.63
N GLN A 46 -2.13 -2.08 4.64
CA GLN A 46 -1.54 -1.38 5.76
C GLN A 46 -2.45 -1.44 7.00
N GLU A 47 -3.75 -1.24 6.83
CA GLU A 47 -4.74 -1.38 7.92
C GLU A 47 -4.77 -2.81 8.47
N ALA A 48 -4.87 -3.82 7.60
CA ALA A 48 -4.85 -5.23 8.00
C ALA A 48 -3.54 -5.60 8.74
N TYR A 49 -2.41 -5.09 8.27
CA TYR A 49 -1.12 -5.31 8.94
C TYR A 49 -1.07 -4.64 10.32
N ASN A 50 -1.56 -3.41 10.41
CA ASN A 50 -1.64 -2.68 11.69
C ASN A 50 -2.59 -3.36 12.69
N GLU A 51 -3.74 -3.85 12.23
CA GLU A 51 -4.68 -4.59 13.07
C GLU A 51 -4.04 -5.88 13.59
N ARG A 52 -3.35 -6.62 12.72
CA ARG A 52 -2.60 -7.80 13.12
C ARG A 52 -1.50 -7.49 14.13
N LEU A 53 -0.76 -6.40 13.95
CA LEU A 53 0.24 -5.95 14.92
C LEU A 53 -0.39 -5.63 16.28
N ARG A 54 -1.55 -4.98 16.30
CA ARG A 54 -2.30 -4.71 17.54
C ARG A 54 -2.74 -6.00 18.23
N GLN A 55 -3.28 -6.97 17.49
CA GLN A 55 -3.69 -8.27 18.03
C GLN A 55 -2.52 -9.05 18.61
N ARG A 56 -1.35 -9.00 17.96
CA ARG A 56 -0.14 -9.70 18.39
C ARG A 56 0.56 -9.04 19.58
N ARG A 57 0.23 -7.79 19.89
CA ARG A 57 0.74 -7.03 21.03
C ARG A 57 -0.17 -7.13 22.26
N ARG A 58 -1.33 -7.78 22.12
CA ARG A 58 -2.34 -8.01 23.16
C ARG A 58 -2.16 -9.41 23.75
#